data_AF-A0A6N2TR83-F1
#
_entry.id   AF-A0A6N2TR83-F1
#
_cell.length_a   1.000
_cell.length_b   1.000
_cell.length_c   1.000
_cell.angle_alpha   90.00
_cell.angle_beta   90.00
_cell.angle_gamma   90.00
#
_symmetry.space_group_name_H-M   'P 1'
#
loop_
_entity.id
_entity.type
_entity.pdbx_description
1 polymer ?
#
loop_
_entity_poly.entity_id
_entity_poly.type
_entity_poly.pdbx_seq_one_letter_code
_entity_poly.pdbx_strand_id
1 'polypeptide(L)'
;MEKKNGIERLINTAEKEIGYLEKASDKELDSFTANAGSRNYTKYWRDVKPEYQGQPWCAAFVTWVFDRTFGKENTKKLLKHYPYVYCPDLGNRFTKYANPRVGDVVIFWRNGTFAHTGIVTAVSGDRFETIEGNTSGASGIIPNGGGVCKKSYYNSRLPGTKFCRPEYSLLEKEEDISGSLSKSSKWTGRVTASSLNVRQWAGGEYPKLKSCPELSCGKKVEVCDTVKAEDGEDWYYVRIDGRIYGFVCGRYIEKI
;
A
#
# COMPACT_ATOMS: atom_id res chain seq x y z
N MET A 1 6.48 -6.39 17.38
CA MET A 1 5.61 -7.28 16.56
C MET A 1 4.99 -6.54 15.37
N GLU A 2 5.09 -5.21 15.34
CA GLU A 2 4.56 -4.25 14.37
C GLU A 2 5.22 -4.24 12.97
N LYS A 3 6.55 -4.39 12.90
CA LYS A 3 7.34 -4.34 11.63
C LYS A 3 6.87 -5.31 10.53
N LYS A 4 6.24 -6.43 10.89
CA LYS A 4 5.75 -7.44 9.92
C LYS A 4 4.50 -6.98 9.16
N ASN A 5 3.69 -6.09 9.75
CA ASN A 5 2.41 -5.68 9.19
C ASN A 5 2.56 -4.90 7.86
N GLY A 6 3.47 -3.92 7.79
CA GLY A 6 3.65 -3.11 6.59
C GLY A 6 4.14 -3.91 5.38
N ILE A 7 5.16 -4.74 5.57
CA ILE A 7 5.73 -5.57 4.50
C ILE A 7 4.71 -6.61 4.02
N GLU A 8 4.02 -7.30 4.93
CA GLU A 8 2.97 -8.27 4.58
C GLU A 8 1.84 -7.60 3.79
N ARG A 9 1.39 -6.42 4.20
CA ARG A 9 0.37 -5.65 3.45
C ARG A 9 0.83 -5.30 2.03
N LEU A 10 2.07 -4.85 1.86
CA LEU A 10 2.62 -4.52 0.55
C LEU A 10 2.63 -5.74 -0.37
N ILE A 11 3.12 -6.87 0.15
CA ILE A 11 3.19 -8.13 -0.61
C ILE A 11 1.78 -8.61 -0.97
N ASN A 12 0.84 -8.60 -0.02
CA ASN A 12 -0.55 -8.98 -0.27
C ASN A 12 -1.23 -8.12 -1.35
N THR A 13 -0.91 -6.82 -1.42
CA THR A 13 -1.39 -5.95 -2.51
C THR A 13 -0.79 -6.36 -3.85
N ALA A 14 0.52 -6.60 -3.91
CA ALA A 14 1.19 -7.02 -5.15
C ALA A 14 0.71 -8.40 -5.64
N GLU A 15 0.48 -9.35 -4.73
CA GLU A 15 0.00 -10.70 -5.06
C GLU A 15 -1.36 -10.71 -5.76
N LYS A 16 -2.26 -9.81 -5.36
CA LYS A 16 -3.59 -9.67 -5.99
C LYS A 16 -3.52 -9.24 -7.45
N GLU A 17 -2.40 -8.67 -7.89
CA GLU A 17 -2.21 -8.16 -9.25
C GLU A 17 -1.59 -9.20 -10.19
N ILE A 18 -1.13 -10.34 -9.68
CA ILE A 18 -0.53 -11.40 -10.50
C ILE A 18 -1.53 -11.85 -11.58
N GLY A 19 -1.07 -11.90 -12.83
CA GLY A 19 -1.89 -12.28 -13.98
C GLY A 19 -2.57 -11.09 -14.69
N TYR A 20 -2.42 -9.86 -14.18
CA TYR A 20 -2.80 -8.67 -14.93
C TYR A 20 -1.96 -8.55 -16.21
N LEU A 21 -2.61 -8.32 -17.34
CA LEU A 21 -1.98 -8.09 -18.65
C LEU A 21 -2.12 -6.63 -19.09
N GLU A 22 -1.08 -6.05 -19.68
CA GLU A 22 -1.17 -4.73 -20.31
C GLU A 22 -2.11 -4.75 -21.51
N LYS A 23 -2.59 -3.55 -21.87
CA LYS A 23 -3.67 -3.38 -22.85
C LYS A 23 -3.18 -2.86 -24.19
N ALA A 24 -3.95 -3.14 -25.23
CA ALA A 24 -3.73 -2.60 -26.58
C ALA A 24 -4.10 -1.11 -26.69
N SER A 25 -4.94 -0.61 -25.78
CA SER A 25 -5.40 0.78 -25.70
C SER A 25 -5.85 1.13 -24.28
N ASP A 26 -6.33 2.34 -24.06
CA ASP A 26 -6.88 2.84 -22.78
C ASP A 26 -8.25 2.26 -22.39
N LYS A 27 -8.73 1.21 -23.09
CA LYS A 27 -9.98 0.50 -22.79
C LYS A 27 -9.73 -0.69 -21.85
N GLU A 28 -10.74 -1.04 -21.05
CA GLU A 28 -10.75 -2.22 -20.16
C GLU A 28 -9.56 -2.29 -19.17
N LEU A 29 -9.06 -1.13 -18.73
CA LEU A 29 -7.85 -1.04 -17.90
C LEU A 29 -7.97 -1.78 -16.55
N ASP A 30 -9.17 -1.97 -16.00
CA ASP A 30 -9.38 -2.70 -14.75
C ASP A 30 -9.53 -4.22 -14.93
N SER A 31 -9.77 -4.68 -16.16
CA SER A 31 -9.83 -6.12 -16.45
C SER A 31 -8.43 -6.72 -16.39
N PHE A 32 -8.30 -7.93 -15.87
CA PHE A 32 -7.00 -8.62 -15.85
C PHE A 32 -6.58 -9.03 -17.26
N THR A 33 -7.52 -9.45 -18.11
CA THR A 33 -7.18 -10.08 -19.40
C THR A 33 -7.92 -9.51 -20.61
N ALA A 34 -9.03 -8.78 -20.43
CA ALA A 34 -9.70 -8.14 -21.57
C ALA A 34 -8.81 -7.02 -22.14
N ASN A 35 -8.94 -6.78 -23.46
CA ASN A 35 -8.13 -5.83 -24.23
C ASN A 35 -6.61 -6.04 -24.11
N ALA A 36 -6.15 -7.25 -23.75
CA ALA A 36 -4.71 -7.52 -23.65
C ALA A 36 -3.99 -7.20 -24.97
N GLY A 37 -2.81 -6.59 -24.86
CA GLY A 37 -2.00 -6.19 -26.00
C GLY A 37 -0.54 -5.97 -25.61
N SER A 38 0.24 -5.38 -26.51
CA SER A 38 1.68 -5.10 -26.31
C SER A 38 2.01 -3.62 -26.42
N ARG A 39 1.06 -2.75 -26.04
CA ARG A 39 1.14 -1.29 -26.19
C ARG A 39 1.28 -0.57 -24.86
N ASN A 40 1.61 -1.27 -23.76
CA ASN A 40 1.89 -0.68 -22.45
C ASN A 40 0.75 0.18 -21.85
N TYR A 41 -0.51 -0.02 -22.25
CA TYR A 41 -1.63 0.65 -21.61
C TYR A 41 -2.02 -0.09 -20.33
N THR A 42 -2.06 0.60 -19.19
CA THR A 42 -2.36 -0.04 -17.89
C THR A 42 -3.19 0.83 -16.95
N LYS A 43 -3.92 0.20 -16.01
CA LYS A 43 -4.50 0.92 -14.86
C LYS A 43 -3.43 1.59 -14.00
N TYR A 44 -2.23 1.02 -13.91
CA TYR A 44 -1.14 1.58 -13.09
C TYR A 44 -0.72 2.95 -13.61
N TRP A 45 -0.59 3.13 -14.93
CA TRP A 45 -0.34 4.46 -15.49
C TRP A 45 -1.52 5.40 -15.32
N ARG A 46 -2.75 4.93 -15.57
CA ARG A 46 -3.97 5.73 -15.33
C ARG A 46 -4.01 6.28 -13.89
N ASP A 47 -3.66 5.47 -12.90
CA ASP A 47 -3.79 5.85 -11.49
C ASP A 47 -2.58 6.67 -10.98
N VAL A 48 -1.37 6.38 -11.47
CA VAL A 48 -0.13 7.02 -10.99
C VAL A 48 0.23 8.29 -11.77
N LYS A 49 0.15 8.24 -13.10
CA LYS A 49 0.56 9.32 -14.01
C LYS A 49 -0.03 9.08 -15.43
N PRO A 50 -1.30 9.46 -15.68
CA PRO A 50 -2.03 9.11 -16.90
C PRO A 50 -1.30 9.52 -18.19
N GLU A 51 -0.56 10.63 -18.15
CA GLU A 51 0.18 11.17 -19.30
C GLU A 51 1.26 10.20 -19.81
N TYR A 52 1.61 9.17 -19.04
CA TYR A 52 2.65 8.18 -19.37
C TYR A 52 2.07 6.87 -19.90
N GLN A 53 0.77 6.81 -20.19
CA GLN A 53 0.19 5.64 -20.87
C GLN A 53 0.98 5.26 -22.14
N GLY A 54 1.17 3.95 -22.32
CA GLY A 54 1.98 3.43 -23.42
C GLY A 54 3.49 3.41 -23.19
N GLN A 55 3.96 3.88 -22.03
CA GLN A 55 5.37 3.76 -21.62
C GLN A 55 5.62 2.50 -20.78
N PRO A 56 6.87 1.99 -20.69
CA PRO A 56 7.21 0.89 -19.80
C PRO A 56 6.77 1.14 -18.35
N TRP A 57 6.03 0.21 -17.74
CA TRP A 57 5.25 0.47 -16.51
C TRP A 57 5.74 -0.26 -15.25
N CYS A 58 6.95 -0.84 -15.26
CA CYS A 58 7.49 -1.58 -14.10
C CYS A 58 7.58 -0.70 -12.83
N ALA A 59 8.09 0.52 -12.95
CA ALA A 59 8.17 1.47 -11.83
C ALA A 59 6.80 2.03 -11.43
N ALA A 60 5.91 2.25 -12.41
CA ALA A 60 4.53 2.65 -12.15
C ALA A 60 3.79 1.61 -11.32
N PHE A 61 3.95 0.32 -11.64
CA PHE A 61 3.41 -0.79 -10.85
C PHE A 61 3.90 -0.74 -9.41
N VAL A 62 5.22 -0.61 -9.17
CA VAL A 62 5.75 -0.49 -7.81
C VAL A 62 5.15 0.71 -7.07
N THR A 63 5.09 1.89 -7.72
CA THR A 63 4.45 3.08 -7.12
C THR A 63 3.00 2.81 -6.77
N TRP A 64 2.24 2.20 -7.69
CA TRP A 64 0.83 1.89 -7.51
C TRP A 64 0.61 0.93 -6.33
N VAL A 65 1.44 -0.11 -6.19
CA VAL A 65 1.32 -1.05 -5.07
C VAL A 65 1.58 -0.32 -3.74
N PHE A 66 2.61 0.53 -3.66
CA PHE A 66 2.86 1.31 -2.44
C PHE A 66 1.71 2.28 -2.14
N ASP A 67 1.22 3.01 -3.15
CA ASP A 67 0.14 3.99 -2.99
C ASP A 67 -1.17 3.31 -2.57
N ARG A 68 -1.53 2.21 -3.23
CA ARG A 68 -2.72 1.44 -2.87
C ARG A 68 -2.63 0.82 -1.47
N THR A 69 -1.42 0.53 -0.99
CA THR A 69 -1.20 -0.10 0.33
C THR A 69 -1.15 0.93 1.46
N PHE A 70 -0.47 2.06 1.24
CA PHE A 70 -0.07 2.99 2.29
C PHE A 70 -0.57 4.42 2.10
N GLY A 71 -1.13 4.75 0.94
CA GLY A 71 -1.46 6.10 0.52
C GLY A 71 -0.25 6.91 0.03
N LYS A 72 -0.54 7.99 -0.68
CA LYS A 72 0.44 8.81 -1.41
C LYS A 72 1.53 9.40 -0.54
N GLU A 73 1.19 9.95 0.63
CA GLU A 73 2.17 10.58 1.52
C GLU A 73 3.16 9.57 2.11
N ASN A 74 2.67 8.41 2.55
CA ASN A 74 3.54 7.35 3.04
C ASN A 74 4.35 6.73 1.90
N THR A 75 3.79 6.63 0.69
CA THR A 75 4.53 6.20 -0.50
C THR A 75 5.68 7.14 -0.81
N LYS A 76 5.45 8.45 -0.78
CA LYS A 76 6.49 9.47 -0.98
C LYS A 76 7.63 9.34 0.04
N LYS A 77 7.33 9.03 1.30
CA LYS A 77 8.34 8.79 2.35
C LYS A 77 9.09 7.49 2.09
N LEU A 78 8.36 6.39 1.91
CA LEU A 78 8.92 5.05 1.75
C LEU A 78 9.77 4.89 0.49
N LEU A 79 9.40 5.56 -0.60
CA LEU A 79 10.13 5.59 -1.87
C LEU A 79 11.03 6.84 -2.03
N LYS A 80 11.08 7.72 -1.03
CA LYS A 80 11.83 8.99 -1.02
C LYS A 80 11.54 9.93 -2.21
N HIS A 81 10.46 9.66 -2.94
CA HIS A 81 9.99 10.38 -4.12
C HIS A 81 8.59 9.88 -4.49
N TYR A 82 7.81 10.71 -5.19
CA TYR A 82 6.51 10.31 -5.75
C TYR A 82 6.22 11.09 -7.05
N PRO A 83 5.74 10.43 -8.11
CA PRO A 83 5.71 8.98 -8.28
C PRO A 83 7.08 8.41 -8.64
N TYR A 84 7.39 7.17 -8.24
CA TYR A 84 8.56 6.46 -8.75
C TYR A 84 8.25 5.93 -10.16
N VAL A 85 8.82 6.59 -11.17
CA VAL A 85 8.55 6.27 -12.60
C VAL A 85 9.79 5.84 -13.38
N TYR A 86 10.97 5.92 -12.77
CA TYR A 86 12.24 5.68 -13.47
C TYR A 86 13.28 5.00 -12.58
N CYS A 87 13.73 3.79 -12.96
CA CYS A 87 14.59 2.94 -12.14
C CYS A 87 15.90 3.59 -11.66
N PRO A 88 16.66 4.33 -12.50
CA PRO A 88 17.88 5.00 -12.07
C PRO A 88 17.65 6.06 -11.00
N ASP A 89 16.52 6.78 -11.01
CA ASP A 89 16.24 7.81 -10.01
C ASP A 89 16.06 7.21 -8.61
N LEU A 90 15.36 6.08 -8.50
CA LEU A 90 15.26 5.35 -7.23
C LEU A 90 16.64 4.88 -6.74
N GLY A 91 17.47 4.34 -7.64
CA GLY A 91 18.84 3.92 -7.30
C GLY A 91 19.75 5.05 -6.80
N ASN A 92 19.45 6.30 -7.14
CA ASN A 92 20.18 7.48 -6.65
C ASN A 92 19.69 7.97 -5.27
N ARG A 93 18.43 7.69 -4.91
CA ARG A 93 17.80 8.13 -3.65
C ARG A 93 18.03 7.16 -2.48
N PHE A 94 18.37 5.91 -2.78
CA PHE A 94 18.55 4.86 -1.79
C PHE A 94 20.00 4.43 -1.63
N THR A 95 20.32 3.98 -0.41
CA THR A 95 21.44 3.08 -0.19
C THR A 95 21.21 1.82 -1.01
N LYS A 96 22.18 1.50 -1.87
CA LYS A 96 22.13 0.36 -2.79
C LYS A 96 22.69 -0.89 -2.10
N TYR A 97 21.83 -1.66 -1.45
CA TYR A 97 22.25 -2.90 -0.78
C TYR A 97 22.57 -3.98 -1.82
N ALA A 98 23.58 -4.80 -1.54
CA ALA A 98 23.98 -5.92 -2.41
C ALA A 98 23.14 -7.19 -2.20
N ASN A 99 22.55 -7.36 -1.02
CA ASN A 99 21.78 -8.56 -0.65
C ASN A 99 20.31 -8.21 -0.40
N PRO A 100 19.37 -9.05 -0.88
CA PRO A 100 17.94 -8.82 -0.74
C PRO A 100 17.45 -9.03 0.68
N ARG A 101 16.38 -8.32 1.03
CA ARG A 101 15.46 -8.65 2.12
C ARG A 101 14.02 -8.60 1.61
N VAL A 102 13.15 -9.37 2.24
CA VAL A 102 11.70 -9.31 1.98
C VAL A 102 11.21 -7.89 2.22
N GLY A 103 10.45 -7.35 1.27
CA GLY A 103 10.00 -5.95 1.25
C GLY A 103 10.97 -4.97 0.56
N ASP A 104 12.17 -5.39 0.15
CA ASP A 104 13.02 -4.50 -0.65
C ASP A 104 12.39 -4.25 -2.05
N VAL A 105 12.65 -3.07 -2.61
CA VAL A 105 12.44 -2.81 -4.03
C VAL A 105 13.75 -3.14 -4.75
N VAL A 106 13.75 -4.17 -5.59
CA VAL A 106 14.93 -4.54 -6.38
C VAL A 106 15.04 -3.61 -7.59
N ILE A 107 16.26 -3.17 -7.91
CA ILE A 107 16.58 -2.45 -9.14
C ILE A 107 17.59 -3.29 -9.95
N PHE A 108 17.10 -3.83 -11.06
CA PHE A 108 17.86 -4.74 -11.91
C PHE A 108 18.82 -3.98 -12.81
N TRP A 109 20.08 -4.38 -12.80
CA TRP A 109 21.12 -3.80 -13.63
C TRP A 109 21.20 -4.50 -14.99
N ARG A 110 21.23 -3.73 -16.07
CA ARG A 110 21.42 -4.24 -17.43
C ARG A 110 22.05 -3.16 -18.31
N ASN A 111 23.03 -3.54 -19.12
CA ASN A 111 23.62 -2.67 -20.16
C ASN A 111 24.04 -1.27 -19.65
N GLY A 112 24.65 -1.21 -18.47
CA GLY A 112 25.19 0.05 -17.92
C GLY A 112 24.19 0.92 -17.15
N THR A 113 22.95 0.46 -16.92
CA THR A 113 21.95 1.21 -16.14
C THR A 113 20.98 0.31 -15.39
N PHE A 114 20.22 0.88 -14.44
CA PHE A 114 19.08 0.21 -13.83
C PHE A 114 17.90 0.23 -14.80
N ALA A 115 17.49 -0.94 -15.27
CA ALA A 115 16.56 -1.07 -16.40
C ALA A 115 15.19 -1.67 -16.02
N HIS A 116 15.08 -2.31 -14.85
CA HIS A 116 13.83 -2.94 -14.40
C HIS A 116 13.75 -2.95 -12.88
N THR A 117 12.55 -3.19 -12.34
CA THR A 117 12.27 -3.12 -10.90
C THR A 117 11.15 -4.05 -10.47
N GLY A 118 11.11 -4.39 -9.20
CA GLY A 118 10.07 -5.24 -8.60
C GLY A 118 10.11 -5.23 -7.07
N ILE A 119 9.13 -5.88 -6.44
CA ILE A 119 9.05 -6.01 -4.98
C ILE A 119 9.55 -7.40 -4.59
N VAL A 120 10.53 -7.48 -3.68
CA VAL A 120 11.05 -8.74 -3.15
C VAL A 120 10.06 -9.33 -2.15
N THR A 121 9.59 -10.55 -2.43
CA THR A 121 8.55 -11.23 -1.63
C THR A 121 9.08 -12.39 -0.79
N ALA A 122 10.18 -13.01 -1.20
CA ALA A 122 10.85 -14.07 -0.43
C ALA A 122 12.36 -14.07 -0.65
N VAL A 123 13.12 -14.53 0.36
CA VAL A 123 14.58 -14.71 0.29
C VAL A 123 14.94 -16.04 0.97
N SER A 124 15.74 -16.87 0.29
CA SER A 124 16.22 -18.15 0.79
C SER A 124 17.63 -18.41 0.25
N GLY A 125 18.64 -18.18 1.09
CA GLY A 125 20.05 -18.26 0.68
C GLY A 125 20.35 -17.28 -0.45
N ASP A 126 20.93 -17.78 -1.55
CA ASP A 126 21.22 -16.99 -2.76
C ASP A 126 19.99 -16.73 -3.63
N ARG A 127 18.88 -17.44 -3.38
CA ARG A 127 17.65 -17.30 -4.16
C ARG A 127 16.73 -16.24 -3.55
N PHE A 128 16.14 -15.39 -4.38
CA PHE A 128 15.06 -14.49 -3.98
C PHE A 128 13.91 -14.53 -5.00
N GLU A 129 12.74 -14.13 -4.54
CA GLU A 129 11.51 -14.06 -5.33
C GLU A 129 10.98 -12.63 -5.35
N THR A 130 10.32 -12.27 -6.45
CA THR A 130 9.75 -10.94 -6.65
C THR A 130 8.36 -11.01 -7.26
N ILE A 131 7.62 -9.92 -7.13
CA ILE A 131 6.48 -9.59 -8.00
C ILE A 131 6.84 -8.33 -8.78
N GLU A 132 6.71 -8.42 -10.10
CA GLU A 132 7.15 -7.42 -11.06
C GLU A 132 6.00 -7.07 -12.01
N GLY A 133 5.90 -5.80 -12.39
CA GLY A 133 5.06 -5.34 -13.50
C GLY A 133 5.89 -5.12 -14.75
N ASN A 134 5.26 -5.06 -15.92
CA ASN A 134 5.90 -4.99 -17.23
C ASN A 134 6.94 -6.12 -17.45
N THR A 135 6.57 -7.34 -17.08
CA THR A 135 7.42 -8.54 -17.22
C THR A 135 6.60 -9.67 -17.86
N SER A 136 7.15 -10.88 -17.89
CA SER A 136 6.43 -12.09 -18.28
C SER A 136 6.88 -13.28 -17.44
N GLY A 137 6.14 -14.41 -17.55
CA GLY A 137 6.49 -15.67 -16.89
C GLY A 137 7.78 -16.32 -17.40
N ALA A 138 8.45 -15.76 -18.43
CA ALA A 138 9.74 -16.24 -18.89
C ALA A 138 10.82 -16.12 -17.80
N SER A 139 11.88 -16.92 -17.87
CA SER A 139 13.00 -16.80 -16.93
C SER A 139 13.86 -15.55 -17.20
N GLY A 140 14.49 -15.00 -16.15
CA GLY A 140 15.39 -13.85 -16.26
C GLY A 140 14.69 -12.48 -16.24
N ILE A 141 15.49 -11.40 -16.32
CA ILE A 141 15.03 -10.01 -16.25
C ILE A 141 14.39 -9.63 -17.59
N ILE A 142 13.11 -9.28 -17.57
CA ILE A 142 12.35 -8.84 -18.75
C ILE A 142 12.02 -7.35 -18.58
N PRO A 143 12.68 -6.44 -19.30
CA PRO A 143 12.47 -5.00 -19.12
C PRO A 143 11.18 -4.47 -19.75
N ASN A 144 10.58 -5.24 -20.67
CA ASN A 144 9.31 -4.93 -21.32
C ASN A 144 8.57 -6.24 -21.61
N GLY A 145 7.58 -6.56 -20.80
CA GLY A 145 6.78 -7.77 -20.91
C GLY A 145 5.31 -7.46 -20.63
N GLY A 146 4.41 -8.35 -21.06
CA GLY A 146 2.99 -8.01 -21.14
C GLY A 146 2.20 -8.04 -19.84
N GLY A 147 2.78 -8.24 -18.66
CA GLY A 147 1.97 -8.39 -17.45
C GLY A 147 2.68 -8.34 -16.10
N VAL A 148 1.91 -8.62 -15.04
CA VAL A 148 2.39 -8.80 -13.67
C VAL A 148 2.66 -10.27 -13.41
N CYS A 149 3.88 -10.60 -13.01
CA CYS A 149 4.28 -11.99 -12.75
C CYS A 149 5.11 -12.13 -11.49
N LYS A 150 5.03 -13.31 -10.88
CA LYS A 150 6.01 -13.77 -9.89
C LYS A 150 7.28 -14.23 -10.59
N LYS A 151 8.44 -13.88 -10.04
CA LYS A 151 9.76 -14.21 -10.60
C LYS A 151 10.69 -14.74 -9.51
N SER A 152 11.73 -15.45 -9.91
CA SER A 152 12.76 -15.94 -9.01
C SER A 152 14.14 -15.85 -9.66
N TYR A 153 15.14 -15.48 -8.85
CA TYR A 153 16.50 -15.24 -9.29
C TYR A 153 17.52 -15.73 -8.27
N TYR A 154 18.73 -16.02 -8.75
CA TYR A 154 19.92 -16.19 -7.93
C TYR A 154 20.69 -14.86 -7.89
N ASN A 155 20.91 -14.28 -6.72
CA ASN A 155 21.57 -12.98 -6.57
C ASN A 155 23.00 -13.02 -7.15
N SER A 156 23.71 -14.13 -6.93
CA SER A 156 25.04 -14.41 -7.50
C SER A 156 25.10 -14.31 -9.04
N ARG A 157 23.96 -14.48 -9.74
CA ARG A 157 23.87 -14.44 -11.21
C ARG A 157 23.42 -13.09 -11.76
N LEU A 158 23.25 -12.08 -10.89
CA LEU A 158 22.76 -10.76 -11.26
C LEU A 158 23.77 -9.66 -10.90
N PRO A 159 24.96 -9.66 -11.52
CA PRO A 159 25.98 -8.65 -11.24
C PRO A 159 25.44 -7.25 -11.50
N GLY A 160 25.71 -6.34 -10.57
CA GLY A 160 25.26 -4.95 -10.65
C GLY A 160 23.88 -4.69 -10.04
N THR A 161 22.97 -5.67 -9.98
CA THR A 161 21.65 -5.52 -9.33
C THR A 161 21.78 -5.10 -7.87
N LYS A 162 20.87 -4.23 -7.41
CA LYS A 162 20.86 -3.67 -6.05
C LYS A 162 19.46 -3.67 -5.49
N PHE A 163 19.38 -3.54 -4.17
CA PHE A 163 18.13 -3.54 -3.42
C PHE A 163 17.99 -2.22 -2.66
N CYS A 164 16.88 -1.53 -2.92
CA CYS A 164 16.45 -0.35 -2.18
C CYS A 164 15.58 -0.81 -1.02
N ARG A 165 15.91 -0.38 0.20
CA ARG A 165 15.20 -0.79 1.42
C ARG A 165 14.36 0.36 1.97
N PRO A 166 13.03 0.36 1.74
CA PRO A 166 12.15 1.31 2.39
C PRO A 166 12.21 1.18 3.91
N GLU A 167 12.18 2.32 4.60
CA GLU A 167 12.16 2.38 6.06
C GLU A 167 10.72 2.18 6.56
N TYR A 168 10.22 0.95 6.55
CA TYR A 168 8.84 0.64 6.94
C TYR A 168 8.46 1.07 8.36
N SER A 169 9.44 1.27 9.26
CA SER A 169 9.20 1.85 10.59
C SER A 169 8.71 3.30 10.54
N LEU A 170 8.81 3.99 9.40
CA LEU A 170 8.23 5.31 9.21
C LEU A 170 6.70 5.29 9.16
N LEU A 171 6.09 4.14 8.86
CA LEU A 171 4.64 3.97 8.86
C LEU A 171 4.03 4.11 10.27
N GLU A 172 4.86 4.03 11.30
CA GLU A 172 4.47 4.15 12.72
C GLU A 172 5.06 5.40 13.37
N LYS A 173 5.95 6.13 12.66
CA LYS A 173 6.66 7.31 13.19
C LYS A 173 6.12 8.64 12.67
N GLU A 174 5.02 8.62 11.92
CA GLU A 174 4.15 9.78 11.88
C GLU A 174 2.87 9.48 12.65
N GLU A 175 2.68 10.32 13.66
CA GLU A 175 1.46 10.54 14.40
C GLU A 175 0.24 10.62 13.47
N ASP A 176 -0.89 10.09 13.96
CA ASP A 176 -2.22 10.65 13.74
C ASP A 176 -2.39 11.41 12.40
N ILE A 177 -2.32 10.75 11.23
CA ILE A 177 -2.93 11.30 10.01
C ILE A 177 -4.43 11.01 10.05
N SER A 178 -5.01 11.48 11.13
CA SER A 178 -6.26 12.15 11.04
C SER A 178 -5.95 13.60 10.71
N GLY A 179 -6.71 14.23 9.81
CA GLY A 179 -6.68 15.68 9.76
C GLY A 179 -7.10 16.20 11.13
N SER A 180 -6.12 16.53 11.99
CA SER A 180 -6.27 17.08 13.34
C SER A 180 -7.53 16.61 14.09
N LEU A 181 -7.77 15.31 14.24
CA LEU A 181 -8.83 14.89 15.16
C LEU A 181 -8.40 15.28 16.55
N SER A 182 -9.16 16.19 17.13
CA SER A 182 -8.93 16.64 18.48
C SER A 182 -9.09 15.44 19.41
N LYS A 183 -8.14 15.24 20.33
CA LYS A 183 -8.29 14.32 21.46
C LYS A 183 -9.01 14.97 22.65
N SER A 184 -9.33 16.25 22.54
CA SER A 184 -10.11 16.97 23.54
C SER A 184 -11.57 16.57 23.43
N SER A 185 -12.14 16.12 24.54
CA SER A 185 -13.57 15.83 24.64
C SER A 185 -14.38 17.08 24.29
N LYS A 186 -15.26 16.96 23.29
CA LYS A 186 -16.20 18.02 22.88
C LYS A 186 -17.54 17.85 23.61
N TRP A 187 -17.98 16.61 23.84
CA TRP A 187 -19.20 16.26 24.56
C TRP A 187 -19.21 14.78 24.97
N THR A 188 -20.11 14.39 25.87
CA THR A 188 -20.27 12.99 26.30
C THR A 188 -21.45 12.36 25.57
N GLY A 189 -21.22 11.20 24.96
CA GLY A 189 -22.22 10.40 24.29
C GLY A 189 -22.58 9.14 25.08
N ARG A 190 -23.78 8.64 24.85
CA ARG A 190 -24.28 7.35 25.36
C ARG A 190 -24.59 6.42 24.20
N VAL A 191 -24.12 5.18 24.29
CA VAL A 191 -24.38 4.13 23.31
C VAL A 191 -25.85 3.70 23.36
N THR A 192 -26.54 3.72 22.22
CA THR A 192 -27.96 3.30 22.09
C THR A 192 -28.14 1.89 21.53
N ALA A 193 -27.14 1.36 20.82
CA ALA A 193 -27.17 -0.01 20.30
C ALA A 193 -26.94 -1.05 21.41
N SER A 194 -27.53 -2.24 21.26
CA SER A 194 -27.28 -3.39 22.15
C SER A 194 -25.80 -3.79 22.18
N SER A 195 -25.15 -3.79 21.01
CA SER A 195 -23.70 -3.85 20.84
C SER A 195 -23.27 -2.89 19.72
N LEU A 196 -22.25 -2.08 20.00
CA LEU A 196 -21.67 -1.12 19.07
C LEU A 196 -20.20 -1.44 18.82
N ASN A 197 -19.85 -1.78 17.57
CA ASN A 197 -18.46 -2.01 17.18
C ASN A 197 -17.63 -0.73 17.27
N VAL A 198 -16.44 -0.85 17.84
CA VAL A 198 -15.40 0.18 17.81
C VAL A 198 -14.35 -0.22 16.80
N ARG A 199 -13.98 0.70 15.92
CA ARG A 199 -13.09 0.42 14.78
C ARG A 199 -11.86 1.28 14.79
N GLN A 200 -10.87 0.87 14.00
CA GLN A 200 -9.61 1.58 13.83
C GLN A 200 -9.75 2.85 12.98
N TRP A 201 -10.81 2.95 12.17
CA TRP A 201 -11.14 4.13 11.36
C TRP A 201 -12.66 4.24 11.10
N ALA A 202 -13.08 5.37 10.54
CA ALA A 202 -14.47 5.65 10.16
C ALA A 202 -14.90 4.79 8.95
N GLY A 203 -15.77 3.80 9.18
CA GLY A 203 -16.33 2.93 8.14
C GLY A 203 -16.52 1.49 8.61
N GLY A 204 -17.53 0.79 8.08
CA GLY A 204 -17.86 -0.60 8.44
C GLY A 204 -16.84 -1.64 7.97
N GLU A 205 -16.05 -1.29 6.96
CA GLU A 205 -14.99 -2.06 6.32
C GLU A 205 -13.71 -2.14 7.18
N TYR A 206 -13.50 -1.20 8.09
CA TYR A 206 -12.29 -1.15 8.89
C TYR A 206 -12.29 -2.17 10.03
N PRO A 207 -11.14 -2.78 10.37
CA PRO A 207 -11.08 -3.75 11.46
C PRO A 207 -11.56 -3.19 12.80
N LYS A 208 -12.13 -4.07 13.63
CA LYS A 208 -12.44 -3.74 15.03
C LYS A 208 -11.16 -3.38 15.78
N LEU A 209 -11.30 -2.49 16.76
CA LEU A 209 -10.21 -2.09 17.63
C LEU A 209 -9.89 -3.24 18.61
N LYS A 210 -8.66 -3.74 18.59
CA LYS A 210 -8.29 -4.92 19.40
C LYS A 210 -8.43 -4.70 20.91
N SER A 211 -8.13 -3.50 21.39
CA SER A 211 -8.16 -3.16 22.82
C SER A 211 -9.57 -2.98 23.39
N CYS A 212 -10.53 -2.63 22.54
CA CYS A 212 -11.94 -2.47 22.90
C CYS A 212 -12.77 -2.67 21.63
N PRO A 213 -13.14 -3.90 21.26
CA PRO A 213 -13.78 -4.16 19.98
C PRO A 213 -15.25 -3.74 19.92
N GLU A 214 -15.92 -3.68 21.07
CA GLU A 214 -17.36 -3.41 21.17
C GLU A 214 -17.72 -2.66 22.46
N LEU A 215 -18.81 -1.89 22.41
CA LEU A 215 -19.41 -1.19 23.55
C LEU A 215 -20.85 -1.69 23.76
N SER A 216 -21.25 -1.86 25.02
CA SER A 216 -22.61 -2.23 25.39
C SER A 216 -23.56 -1.02 25.40
N CYS A 217 -24.86 -1.28 25.24
CA CYS A 217 -25.90 -0.27 25.44
C CYS A 217 -25.72 0.48 26.78
N GLY A 218 -25.94 1.79 26.76
CA GLY A 218 -25.82 2.66 27.93
C GLY A 218 -24.39 3.05 28.30
N LYS A 219 -23.35 2.45 27.70
CA LYS A 219 -21.95 2.84 27.93
C LYS A 219 -21.75 4.30 27.53
N LYS A 220 -21.08 5.06 28.41
CA LYS A 220 -20.69 6.45 28.14
C LYS A 220 -19.33 6.50 27.44
N VAL A 221 -19.20 7.41 26.48
CA VAL A 221 -17.97 7.70 25.75
C VAL A 221 -17.81 9.21 25.60
N GLU A 222 -16.59 9.68 25.50
CA GLU A 222 -16.31 11.09 25.23
C GLU A 222 -16.09 11.26 23.73
N VAL A 223 -16.91 12.07 23.06
CA VAL A 223 -16.77 12.34 21.64
C VAL A 223 -15.76 13.47 21.45
N CYS A 224 -14.64 13.15 20.82
CA CYS A 224 -13.54 14.07 20.64
C CYS A 224 -13.56 14.69 19.23
N ASP A 225 -14.03 13.96 18.22
CA ASP A 225 -14.19 14.51 16.87
C ASP A 225 -15.16 13.72 15.97
N THR A 226 -15.44 14.24 14.78
CA THR A 226 -16.34 13.65 13.79
C THR A 226 -15.67 13.55 12.42
N VAL A 227 -15.80 12.39 11.77
CA VAL A 227 -15.33 12.12 10.41
C VAL A 227 -16.49 11.59 9.58
N LYS A 228 -16.60 12.04 8.33
CA LYS A 228 -17.51 11.42 7.36
C LYS A 228 -16.84 10.22 6.69
N ALA A 229 -17.49 9.06 6.74
CA ALA A 229 -17.04 7.88 6.00
C ALA A 229 -17.34 8.02 4.49
N GLU A 230 -16.85 7.08 3.67
CA GLU A 230 -17.05 7.10 2.22
C GLU A 230 -18.55 7.04 1.82
N ASP A 231 -19.38 6.42 2.65
CA ASP A 231 -20.83 6.36 2.49
C ASP A 231 -21.56 7.65 2.93
N GLY A 232 -20.82 8.65 3.41
CA GLY A 232 -21.33 9.93 3.91
C GLY A 232 -21.84 9.89 5.36
N GLU A 233 -21.84 8.73 6.01
CA GLU A 233 -22.27 8.55 7.40
C GLU A 233 -21.27 9.22 8.35
N ASP A 234 -21.79 9.85 9.40
CA ASP A 234 -20.95 10.41 10.46
C ASP A 234 -20.41 9.29 11.37
N TRP A 235 -19.11 9.32 11.60
CA TRP A 235 -18.41 8.48 12.55
C TRP A 235 -17.74 9.36 13.60
N TYR A 236 -17.90 8.98 14.87
CA TYR A 236 -17.32 9.70 15.98
C TYR A 236 -16.00 9.08 16.40
N TYR A 237 -14.97 9.92 16.51
CA TYR A 237 -13.73 9.62 17.21
C TYR A 237 -13.97 9.79 18.70
N VAL A 238 -13.89 8.68 19.44
CA VAL A 238 -14.29 8.63 20.85
C VAL A 238 -13.14 8.23 21.77
N ARG A 239 -13.10 8.82 22.96
CA ARG A 239 -12.30 8.37 24.10
C ARG A 239 -13.16 7.52 25.03
N ILE A 240 -12.68 6.31 25.30
CA ILE A 240 -13.32 5.26 26.08
C ILE A 240 -12.47 5.04 27.33
N ASP A 241 -13.13 5.04 28.49
CA ASP A 241 -12.49 4.86 29.81
C ASP A 241 -11.27 5.77 30.03
N GLY A 242 -11.31 6.99 29.46
CA GLY A 242 -10.29 8.02 29.60
C GLY A 242 -8.96 7.76 28.87
N ARG A 243 -8.79 6.61 28.19
CA ARG A 243 -7.48 6.21 27.63
C ARG A 243 -7.53 5.51 26.28
N ILE A 244 -8.62 4.85 25.92
CA ILE A 244 -8.73 4.11 24.66
C ILE A 244 -9.39 5.01 23.62
N TYR A 245 -8.85 5.05 22.41
CA TYR A 245 -9.42 5.83 21.31
C TYR A 245 -9.82 4.93 20.16
N GLY A 246 -10.96 5.24 19.53
CA GLY A 246 -11.46 4.50 18.38
C GLY A 246 -12.62 5.21 17.69
N PHE A 247 -13.12 4.60 16.63
CA PHE A 247 -14.22 5.13 15.83
C PHE A 247 -15.50 4.31 16.03
N VAL A 248 -16.61 5.00 16.22
CA VAL A 248 -17.94 4.39 16.31
C VAL A 248 -18.90 5.08 15.36
N CYS A 249 -19.86 4.33 14.82
CA CYS A 249 -20.86 4.87 13.90
C CYS A 249 -21.81 5.82 14.67
N GLY A 250 -21.92 7.06 14.20
CA GLY A 250 -22.54 8.17 14.93
C GLY A 250 -24.03 7.97 15.23
N ARG A 251 -24.76 7.25 14.37
CA ARG A 251 -26.17 6.90 14.58
C ARG A 251 -26.47 6.16 15.89
N TYR A 252 -25.46 5.54 16.50
CA TYR A 252 -25.61 4.76 17.73
C TYR A 252 -25.13 5.50 18.98
N ILE A 253 -24.84 6.80 18.87
CA ILE A 253 -24.39 7.63 19.97
C ILE A 253 -25.36 8.80 20.16
N GLU A 254 -25.95 8.88 21.33
CA GLU A 254 -26.84 9.96 21.75
C GLU A 254 -26.08 10.93 22.68
N LYS A 255 -26.17 12.24 22.43
CA LYS A 255 -25.56 13.27 23.27
C LYS A 255 -26.29 13.38 24.62
N ILE A 256 -25.54 13.42 25.72
CA ILE A 256 -26.05 13.54 27.09
C ILE A 256 -25.38 14.69 27.87
#